data_AF-A0ABD1S9Y4-F1
#
_entry.id   AF-A0ABD1S9Y4-F1
#
_cell.length_a   1.000
_cell.length_b   1.000
_cell.length_c   1.000
_cell.angle_alpha   90.00
_cell.angle_beta   90.00
_cell.angle_gamma   90.00
#
_symmetry.space_group_name_H-M   'P 1'
#
loop_
_entity.id
_entity.type
_entity.pdbx_description
1 polymer ?
#
loop_
_entity_poly.entity_id
_entity_poly.type
_entity_poly.pdbx_seq_one_letter_code
_entity_poly.pdbx_strand_id
1 'polypeptide(L)'
;MPKHGSMEVAKTVLEVADVAWTAIETHHRHYHHHLETPLLPTPPPGNEDLELESLRCENQRLRNLLQQNLTLFQNMSAAPSLLQNCPPDLHERLLAVVNSGSFLDQLENLRQKSMEGAACKFPFNEALGCRFGESGNFD
;
A
#
# COMPACT_ATOMS: atom_id res chain seq x y z
N MET A 1 -33.61 22.72 -34.17
CA MET A 1 -33.38 21.70 -33.13
C MET A 1 -33.58 20.32 -33.75
N PRO A 2 -32.54 19.52 -34.03
CA PRO A 2 -32.74 18.14 -34.44
C PRO A 2 -32.47 17.23 -33.23
N LYS A 3 -33.37 17.25 -32.24
CA LYS A 3 -33.33 16.31 -31.10
C LYS A 3 -33.60 14.86 -31.53
N HIS A 4 -34.16 14.67 -32.73
CA HIS A 4 -34.59 13.36 -33.23
C HIS A 4 -33.43 12.50 -33.72
N GLY A 5 -32.48 13.05 -34.48
CA GLY A 5 -31.34 12.27 -34.99
C GLY A 5 -30.40 11.78 -33.89
N SER A 6 -30.16 12.58 -32.85
CA SER A 6 -29.35 12.16 -31.70
C SER A 6 -30.04 11.06 -30.87
N MET A 7 -31.37 11.07 -30.82
CA MET A 7 -32.15 10.10 -30.06
C MET A 7 -32.20 8.74 -30.75
N GLU A 8 -32.29 8.71 -32.08
CA GLU A 8 -32.23 7.48 -32.86
C GLU A 8 -30.84 6.83 -32.78
N VAL A 9 -29.77 7.62 -32.90
CA VAL A 9 -28.40 7.12 -32.73
C VAL A 9 -28.18 6.57 -31.32
N ALA A 10 -28.65 7.27 -30.29
CA ALA A 10 -28.55 6.78 -28.90
C ALA A 10 -29.31 5.47 -28.70
N LYS A 11 -30.49 5.31 -29.32
CA LYS A 11 -31.27 4.08 -29.27
C LYS A 11 -30.52 2.91 -29.91
N THR A 12 -29.96 3.10 -31.09
CA THR A 12 -29.19 2.05 -31.77
C THR A 12 -27.92 1.68 -31.02
N VAL A 13 -27.22 2.64 -30.42
CA VAL A 13 -26.03 2.35 -29.60
C VAL A 13 -26.40 1.51 -28.37
N LEU A 14 -27.53 1.81 -27.72
CA LEU A 14 -28.05 1.01 -26.61
C LEU A 14 -28.45 -0.41 -27.06
N GLU A 15 -29.12 -0.55 -28.21
CA GLU A 15 -29.50 -1.85 -28.77
C GLU A 15 -28.26 -2.70 -29.14
N VAL A 16 -27.23 -2.09 -29.74
CA VAL A 16 -25.96 -2.78 -30.06
C VAL A 16 -25.21 -3.16 -28.79
N ALA A 17 -25.20 -2.31 -27.77
CA ALA A 17 -24.58 -2.62 -26.49
C ALA A 17 -25.29 -3.78 -25.77
N ASP A 18 -26.63 -3.84 -25.82
CA ASP A 18 -27.43 -4.91 -25.25
C ASP A 18 -27.21 -6.25 -25.97
N VAL A 19 -27.13 -6.23 -27.30
CA VAL A 19 -26.79 -7.42 -28.10
C VAL A 19 -25.36 -7.89 -27.83
N ALA A 20 -24.40 -6.97 -27.73
CA ALA A 20 -23.01 -7.30 -27.41
C ALA A 20 -22.87 -7.87 -25.98
N TRP A 21 -23.56 -7.27 -25.00
CA TRP A 21 -23.60 -7.77 -23.63
C TRP A 21 -24.24 -9.15 -23.55
N THR A 22 -25.36 -9.36 -24.23
CA THR A 22 -26.04 -10.66 -24.30
C THR A 22 -25.15 -11.72 -24.97
N ALA A 23 -24.39 -11.36 -26.01
CA ALA A 23 -23.43 -12.26 -26.64
C ALA A 23 -22.30 -12.67 -25.68
N ILE A 24 -21.76 -11.73 -24.90
CA ILE A 24 -20.73 -11.99 -23.88
C ILE A 24 -21.30 -12.88 -22.77
N GLU A 25 -22.51 -12.58 -22.28
CA GLU A 25 -23.14 -13.33 -21.18
C GLU A 25 -23.57 -14.73 -21.61
N THR A 26 -24.05 -14.90 -22.84
CA THR A 26 -24.33 -16.23 -23.40
C THR A 26 -23.04 -17.03 -23.57
N HIS A 27 -21.94 -16.41 -24.04
CA HIS A 27 -20.63 -17.07 -24.09
C HIS A 27 -20.16 -17.51 -22.69
N HIS A 28 -20.22 -16.62 -21.70
CA HIS A 28 -19.86 -16.96 -20.31
C HIS A 28 -20.77 -18.03 -19.70
N ARG A 29 -22.08 -18.00 -19.99
CA ARG A 29 -23.02 -19.02 -19.52
C ARG A 29 -22.81 -20.37 -20.17
N HIS A 30 -22.41 -20.43 -21.44
CA HIS A 30 -22.00 -21.69 -22.07
C HIS A 30 -20.75 -22.28 -21.42
N TYR A 31 -19.81 -21.46 -20.94
CA TYR A 31 -18.67 -21.94 -20.15
C TYR A 31 -19.07 -22.47 -18.75
N HIS A 32 -20.10 -21.91 -18.13
CA HIS A 32 -20.53 -22.31 -16.78
C HIS A 32 -21.62 -23.39 -16.74
N HIS A 33 -22.39 -23.60 -17.81
CA HIS A 33 -23.50 -24.58 -17.82
C HIS A 33 -23.18 -25.95 -18.46
N HIS A 34 -21.97 -26.19 -18.94
CA HIS A 34 -21.56 -27.54 -19.39
C HIS A 34 -21.17 -28.50 -18.23
N LEU A 35 -21.69 -28.27 -17.02
CA LEU A 35 -21.41 -29.12 -15.85
C LEU A 35 -22.37 -30.30 -15.66
N GLU A 36 -23.28 -30.60 -16.60
CA GLU A 36 -24.07 -31.83 -16.56
C GLU A 36 -23.75 -32.76 -17.73
N THR A 37 -22.89 -33.75 -17.43
CA THR A 37 -22.62 -35.03 -18.13
C THR A 37 -21.69 -35.04 -19.38
N PRO A 38 -20.93 -36.14 -19.61
CA PRO A 38 -19.73 -36.57 -18.89
C PRO A 38 -18.46 -36.50 -19.76
N LEU A 39 -17.29 -36.30 -19.13
CA LEU A 39 -15.95 -36.53 -19.69
C LEU A 39 -15.57 -35.73 -20.95
N LEU A 40 -15.39 -34.41 -20.82
CA LEU A 40 -14.30 -33.76 -21.55
C LEU A 40 -13.39 -33.05 -20.55
N PRO A 41 -12.05 -33.13 -20.73
CA PRO A 41 -11.14 -32.34 -19.91
C PRO A 41 -11.53 -30.88 -20.05
N THR A 42 -11.79 -30.23 -18.92
CA THR A 42 -11.92 -28.77 -18.86
C THR A 42 -10.75 -28.18 -19.64
N PRO A 43 -10.98 -27.34 -20.67
CA PRO A 43 -9.88 -26.65 -21.31
C PRO A 43 -9.11 -25.91 -20.21
N PRO A 44 -7.77 -25.97 -20.22
CA PRO A 44 -6.98 -25.34 -19.17
C PRO A 44 -7.39 -23.87 -19.08
N PRO A 45 -7.51 -23.31 -17.87
CA PRO A 45 -7.87 -21.91 -17.70
C PRO A 45 -6.96 -21.06 -18.58
N GLY A 46 -7.56 -20.11 -19.31
CA GLY A 46 -6.79 -19.18 -20.12
C GLY A 46 -5.73 -18.51 -19.24
N ASN A 47 -4.61 -18.12 -19.83
CA ASN A 47 -3.60 -17.30 -19.15
C ASN A 47 -4.24 -16.07 -18.47
N GLU A 48 -5.24 -15.46 -19.11
CA GLU A 48 -6.02 -14.32 -18.59
C GLU A 48 -6.84 -14.67 -17.34
N ASP A 49 -7.46 -15.86 -17.27
CA ASP A 49 -8.24 -16.30 -16.11
C ASP A 49 -7.34 -16.56 -14.89
N LEU A 50 -6.16 -17.14 -15.12
CA LEU A 50 -5.15 -17.37 -14.09
C LEU A 50 -4.57 -16.05 -13.56
N GLU A 51 -4.31 -15.09 -14.45
CA GLU A 51 -3.84 -13.76 -14.07
C GLU A 51 -4.91 -13.00 -13.28
N LEU A 52 -6.17 -13.06 -13.70
CA LEU A 52 -7.27 -12.43 -12.99
C LEU A 52 -7.45 -13.01 -11.59
N GLU A 53 -7.35 -14.33 -11.44
CA GLU A 53 -7.45 -14.97 -10.12
C GLU A 53 -6.24 -14.65 -9.23
N SER A 54 -5.04 -14.56 -9.81
CA SER A 54 -3.84 -14.08 -9.10
C SER A 54 -4.02 -12.65 -8.58
N LEU A 55 -4.54 -11.76 -9.42
CA LEU A 55 -4.82 -10.36 -9.04
C LEU A 55 -5.88 -10.28 -7.94
N ARG A 56 -6.92 -11.12 -7.99
CA ARG A 56 -7.94 -11.19 -6.92
C ARG A 56 -7.34 -11.67 -5.60
N CYS A 57 -6.53 -12.72 -5.63
CA CYS A 57 -5.83 -13.24 -4.46
C CYS A 57 -4.92 -12.18 -3.84
N GLU A 58 -4.15 -11.48 -4.66
CA GLU A 58 -3.24 -10.43 -4.21
C GLU A 58 -4.02 -9.24 -3.63
N ASN A 59 -5.11 -8.83 -4.29
CA ASN A 59 -5.96 -7.76 -3.77
C ASN A 59 -6.55 -8.11 -2.40
N GLN A 60 -6.97 -9.37 -2.22
CA GLN A 60 -7.45 -9.85 -0.92
C GLN A 60 -6.33 -9.84 0.14
N ARG A 61 -5.12 -10.28 -0.22
CA ARG A 61 -3.96 -10.23 0.67
C ARG A 61 -3.63 -8.79 1.09
N LEU A 62 -3.67 -7.84 0.16
CA LEU A 62 -3.44 -6.42 0.41
C LEU A 62 -4.51 -5.82 1.33
N ARG A 63 -5.78 -6.15 1.12
CA ARG A 63 -6.89 -5.72 1.99
C ARG A 63 -6.70 -6.24 3.43
N ASN A 64 -6.32 -7.50 3.58
CA ASN A 64 -6.03 -8.08 4.89
C ASN A 64 -4.86 -7.35 5.58
N LEU A 65 -3.79 -7.03 4.83
CA LEU A 65 -2.65 -6.30 5.37
C LEU A 65 -3.02 -4.86 5.79
N LEU A 66 -3.82 -4.17 4.99
CA LEU A 66 -4.34 -2.84 5.32
C LEU A 66 -5.17 -2.87 6.61
N GLN A 67 -6.04 -3.88 6.76
CA GLN A 67 -6.82 -4.05 7.97
C GLN A 67 -5.93 -4.26 9.20
N GLN A 68 -4.89 -5.10 9.09
CA GLN A 68 -3.92 -5.30 10.19
C GLN A 68 -3.19 -4.00 10.55
N ASN A 69 -2.73 -3.24 9.55
CA ASN A 69 -2.06 -1.95 9.77
C ASN A 69 -2.99 -0.95 10.46
N LEU A 70 -4.26 -0.87 10.05
CA LEU A 70 -5.24 0.00 10.69
C LEU A 70 -5.46 -0.37 12.16
N THR A 71 -5.58 -1.65 12.47
CA THR A 71 -5.67 -2.11 13.86
C THR A 71 -4.43 -1.73 14.66
N LEU A 72 -3.24 -1.88 14.09
CA LEU A 72 -2.00 -1.47 14.75
C LEU A 72 -1.99 0.04 15.05
N PHE A 73 -2.33 0.88 14.07
CA PHE A 73 -2.37 2.33 14.27
C PHE A 73 -3.41 2.75 15.31
N GLN A 74 -4.57 2.11 15.32
CA GLN A 74 -5.60 2.36 16.34
C GLN A 74 -5.07 2.00 17.74
N ASN A 75 -4.45 0.83 17.90
CA ASN A 75 -3.85 0.40 19.16
C ASN A 75 -2.75 1.36 19.63
N MET A 76 -1.91 1.85 18.72
CA MET A 76 -0.90 2.87 19.03
C MET A 76 -1.53 4.19 19.44
N SER A 77 -2.56 4.65 18.72
CA SER A 77 -3.27 5.90 19.05
C SER A 77 -3.99 5.85 20.40
N ALA A 78 -4.47 4.67 20.79
CA ALA A 78 -5.11 4.42 22.07
C ALA A 78 -4.10 4.24 23.21
N ALA A 79 -2.81 4.07 22.90
CA ALA A 79 -1.77 3.92 23.90
C ALA A 79 -1.57 5.25 24.66
N PRO A 80 -1.81 5.28 25.99
CA PRO A 80 -1.70 6.50 26.80
C PRO A 80 -0.30 7.12 26.76
N SER A 81 0.73 6.30 26.51
CA SER A 81 2.13 6.72 26.51
C SER A 81 2.51 7.69 25.39
N LEU A 82 1.76 7.75 24.29
CA LEU A 82 2.05 8.67 23.18
C LEU A 82 1.36 10.03 23.36
N LEU A 83 0.22 10.09 24.05
CA LEU A 83 -0.56 11.32 24.23
C LEU A 83 -0.38 11.95 25.61
N GLN A 84 -0.20 11.16 26.69
CA GLN A 84 -0.12 11.69 28.05
C GLN A 84 1.25 12.24 28.43
N ASN A 85 2.29 11.96 27.65
CA ASN A 85 3.64 12.46 27.91
C ASN A 85 3.96 13.77 27.16
N CYS A 86 2.98 14.37 26.47
CA CYS A 86 3.18 15.62 25.73
C CYS A 86 2.68 16.81 26.56
N PRO A 87 3.56 17.67 27.10
CA PRO A 87 3.16 18.88 27.78
C PRO A 87 2.32 19.75 26.82
N PRO A 88 1.19 20.34 27.28
CA PRO A 88 0.34 21.17 26.43
C PRO A 88 1.06 22.42 25.90
N ASP A 89 2.14 22.83 26.57
CA ASP A 89 2.99 23.98 26.24
C ASP A 89 4.26 23.59 25.46
N LEU A 90 4.41 22.33 25.02
CA LEU A 90 5.64 21.86 24.34
C LEU A 90 5.97 22.71 23.11
N HIS A 91 4.97 23.01 22.29
CA HIS A 91 5.14 23.82 21.08
C HIS A 91 5.64 25.24 21.41
N GLU A 92 4.99 25.91 22.37
CA GLU A 92 5.38 27.23 22.86
C GLU A 92 6.82 27.22 23.41
N ARG A 93 7.17 26.20 24.20
CA ARG A 93 8.51 26.03 24.76
C ARG A 93 9.57 25.81 23.69
N LEU A 94 9.29 24.98 22.68
CA LEU A 94 10.21 24.76 21.56
C LEU A 94 10.44 26.05 20.78
N LEU A 95 9.38 26.80 20.49
CA LEU A 95 9.49 28.10 19.83
C LEU A 95 10.27 29.10 20.68
N ALA A 96 10.02 29.19 21.99
CA ALA A 96 10.73 30.08 22.88
C ALA A 96 12.23 29.75 22.96
N VAL A 97 12.58 28.46 22.98
CA VAL A 97 13.98 28.01 22.96
C VAL A 97 14.63 28.34 21.62
N VAL A 98 14.02 28.00 20.49
CA VAL A 98 14.58 28.25 19.16
C VAL A 98 14.74 29.75 18.87
N ASN A 99 13.79 30.57 19.33
CA ASN A 99 13.83 32.02 19.19
C ASN A 99 14.67 32.72 20.28
N SER A 100 15.23 31.97 21.24
CA SER A 100 16.11 32.57 22.24
C SER A 100 17.42 33.02 21.60
N GLY A 101 17.92 34.19 22.00
CA GLY A 101 19.19 34.70 21.47
C GLY A 101 20.38 33.78 21.73
N SER A 102 20.29 32.89 22.73
CA SER A 102 21.34 31.94 23.09
C SER A 102 21.27 30.61 22.32
N PHE A 103 20.20 30.36 21.54
CA PHE A 103 20.06 29.09 20.81
C PHE A 103 21.12 28.90 19.74
N LEU A 104 21.38 29.94 18.95
CA LEU A 104 22.41 29.90 17.91
C LEU A 104 23.81 29.76 18.53
N ASP A 105 24.07 30.43 19.65
CA ASP A 105 25.34 30.31 20.38
C ASP A 105 25.56 28.88 20.89
N GLN A 106 24.51 28.25 21.43
CA GLN A 106 24.55 26.86 21.87
C GLN A 106 24.75 25.90 20.69
N LEU A 107 24.10 26.16 19.56
CA LEU A 107 24.24 25.35 18.35
C LEU A 107 25.66 25.42 17.77
N GLU A 108 26.25 26.61 17.71
CA GLU A 108 27.63 26.79 17.26
C GLU A 108 28.63 26.17 18.25
N ASN A 109 28.38 26.29 19.55
CA ASN A 109 29.19 25.62 20.58
C ASN A 109 29.16 24.10 20.44
N LEU A 110 27.99 23.50 20.16
CA LEU A 110 27.84 22.08 19.91
C LEU A 110 28.57 21.63 18.64
N ARG A 111 28.44 22.41 17.56
CA ARG A 111 29.17 22.17 16.31
C ARG A 111 30.67 22.17 16.55
N GLN A 112 31.19 23.17 17.26
CA GLN A 112 32.61 23.29 17.58
C GLN A 112 33.10 22.09 18.41
N LYS A 113 32.35 21.70 19.45
CA LYS A 113 32.64 20.49 20.26
C LYS A 113 32.62 19.20 19.43
N SER A 114 31.71 19.09 18.45
CA SER A 114 31.66 17.94 17.54
C SER A 114 32.85 17.91 16.57
N MET A 115 33.39 19.07 16.16
CA MET A 115 34.54 19.19 15.28
C MET A 115 35.87 18.92 16.02
N GLU A 116 35.92 19.20 17.33
CA GLU A 116 37.09 18.97 18.21
C GLU A 116 37.30 17.49 18.59
N GLY A 117 36.66 16.54 17.89
CA GLY A 117 36.91 15.11 18.03
C GLY A 117 36.20 14.42 19.20
N ALA A 118 35.37 15.14 19.96
CA ALA A 118 34.38 14.50 20.83
C ALA A 118 33.27 13.96 19.93
N ALA A 119 33.45 12.73 19.45
CA ALA A 119 32.48 12.04 18.61
C ALA A 119 31.09 12.16 19.25
N CYS A 120 30.23 12.99 18.65
CA CYS A 120 28.79 12.87 18.80
C CYS A 120 28.40 11.52 18.20
N LYS A 121 28.69 10.43 18.91
CA LYS A 121 28.24 9.09 18.56
C LYS A 121 26.73 9.11 18.73
N PHE A 122 26.05 9.26 17.62
CA PHE A 122 24.62 8.96 17.53
C PHE A 122 24.41 7.55 18.10
N PRO A 123 23.42 7.34 18.98
CA PRO A 123 23.37 6.17 19.87
C PRO A 123 23.05 4.85 19.15
N PHE A 124 22.91 4.88 17.83
CA PHE A 124 22.76 3.69 17.01
C PHE A 124 24.12 3.40 16.40
N ASN A 125 24.80 2.39 16.94
CA ASN A 125 25.92 1.77 16.23
C ASN A 125 25.39 1.22 14.89
N GLU A 126 26.17 1.37 13.82
CA GLU A 126 25.88 0.78 12.52
C GLU A 126 25.49 -0.70 12.69
N ALA A 127 24.36 -1.08 12.10
CA ALA A 127 23.93 -2.47 12.11
C ALA A 127 25.06 -3.32 11.51
N LEU A 128 25.68 -4.16 12.33
CA LEU A 128 26.57 -5.22 11.87
C LEU A 128 25.76 -6.07 10.90
N GLY A 129 25.98 -5.87 9.60
CA GLY A 129 25.30 -6.60 8.56
C GLY A 129 25.44 -8.09 8.84
N CYS A 130 24.34 -8.74 9.16
CA CYS A 130 24.25 -10.19 9.18
C CYS A 130 24.57 -10.68 7.78
N ARG A 131 25.84 -11.05 7.56
CA ARG A 131 26.26 -11.76 6.36
C ARG A 131 25.78 -13.20 6.52
N PHE A 132 24.57 -13.46 6.02
CA PHE A 132 24.07 -14.82 5.86
C PHE A 132 24.91 -15.52 4.78
N GLY A 133 25.62 -16.57 5.21
CA GLY A 133 26.01 -17.79 4.50
C GLY A 133 26.56 -17.68 3.09
N GLU A 134 27.80 -18.14 2.91
CA GLU A 134 28.15 -19.01 1.79
C GLU A 134 29.03 -20.17 2.30
N SER A 135 28.42 -21.36 2.21
CA SER A 135 28.96 -22.69 1.85
C SER A 135 30.40 -23.06 2.15
N GLY A 136 30.54 -24.25 2.75
CA GLY A 136 31.79 -24.88 3.09
C GLY A 136 32.65 -25.32 1.90
N ASN A 137 33.92 -25.55 2.23
CA ASN A 137 34.78 -26.54 1.60
C ASN A 137 35.66 -27.12 2.71
N PHE A 138 35.59 -28.43 2.89
CA PHE A 138 36.55 -29.21 3.67
C PHE A 138 37.54 -29.77 2.65
N ASP A 139 38.83 -29.47 2.83
CA ASP A 139 39.93 -30.26 2.26
C ASP A 139 40.20 -31.50 3.14
#